data_AF-A0A645CH18-F1
#
_entry.id   AF-A0A645CH18-F1
#
_cell.length_a   1.000
_cell.length_b   1.000
_cell.length_c   1.000
_cell.angle_alpha   90.00
_cell.angle_beta   90.00
_cell.angle_gamma   90.00
#
_symmetry.space_group_name_H-M   'P 1'
#
loop_
_entity.id
_entity.type
_entity.pdbx_description
1 polymer ?
#
loop_
_entity_poly.entity_id
_entity_poly.type
_entity_poly.pdbx_seq_one_letter_code
_entity_poly.pdbx_strand_id
1 'polypeptide(L)'
;MIHSGEDTWAPSGIAFANQGPWQDKLLVATLRGQQLLIFSLNEDGTIVENIESLFENEYGRLRDVIQGKDGSIYIATSNRDGQGDPDITDDKIIRLIEK
;
A
#
# COMPACT_ATOMS: atom_id res chain seq x y z
N MET A 1 12.16 -12.48 -9.80
CA MET A 1 10.82 -12.89 -9.31
C MET A 1 10.81 -12.68 -7.81
N ILE A 2 9.86 -11.90 -7.29
CA ILE A 2 9.68 -11.64 -5.84
C ILE A 2 8.45 -12.41 -5.36
N HIS A 3 8.54 -13.02 -4.19
CA HIS A 3 7.42 -13.67 -3.52
C HIS A 3 7.52 -13.45 -2.01
N SER A 4 6.38 -13.54 -1.32
CA SER A 4 6.27 -13.29 0.13
C SER A 4 6.84 -14.41 1.02
N GLY A 5 7.44 -15.45 0.44
CA GLY A 5 7.91 -16.61 1.19
C GLY A 5 6.79 -17.31 1.98
N GLU A 6 7.04 -17.53 3.26
CA GLU A 6 6.09 -18.13 4.21
C GLU A 6 5.05 -17.12 4.73
N ASP A 7 5.30 -15.83 4.56
CA ASP A 7 4.37 -14.77 4.94
C ASP A 7 3.27 -14.60 3.89
N THR A 8 2.07 -14.21 4.34
CA THR A 8 0.99 -13.87 3.42
C THR A 8 0.82 -12.36 3.31
N TRP A 9 1.18 -11.78 2.18
CA TRP A 9 0.84 -10.39 1.89
C TRP A 9 -0.66 -10.24 1.54
N ALA A 10 -1.19 -11.09 0.66
CA ALA A 10 -2.51 -10.91 0.03
C ALA A 10 -2.66 -9.50 -0.58
N PRO A 11 -1.89 -9.19 -1.64
CA PRO A 11 -1.94 -7.89 -2.30
C PRO A 11 -3.30 -7.64 -2.96
N SER A 12 -3.69 -6.37 -3.03
CA SER A 12 -4.94 -5.93 -3.65
C SER A 12 -4.66 -4.77 -4.61
N GLY A 13 -4.99 -3.53 -4.25
CA GLY A 13 -4.74 -2.36 -5.10
C GLY A 13 -3.27 -2.03 -5.23
N ILE A 14 -2.94 -1.41 -6.36
CA ILE A 14 -1.58 -1.06 -6.75
C ILE A 14 -1.55 0.28 -7.48
N ALA A 15 -0.55 1.10 -7.18
CA ALA A 15 -0.31 2.37 -7.86
C ALA A 15 1.18 2.57 -8.12
N PHE A 16 1.50 3.01 -9.33
CA PHE A 16 2.83 3.54 -9.62
C PHE A 16 2.79 5.06 -9.46
N ALA A 17 3.55 5.59 -8.51
CA ALA A 17 3.56 7.02 -8.21
C ALA A 17 4.51 7.74 -9.19
N ASN A 18 3.99 8.75 -9.89
CA ASN A 18 4.69 9.48 -10.95
C ASN A 18 5.14 10.89 -10.54
N GLN A 19 4.79 11.31 -9.33
CA GLN A 19 5.14 12.61 -8.75
C GLN A 19 5.15 12.54 -7.22
N GLY A 20 5.70 13.57 -6.58
CA GLY A 20 5.73 13.69 -5.13
C GLY A 20 6.76 12.79 -4.44
N PRO A 21 6.67 12.62 -3.11
CA PRO A 21 7.71 11.94 -2.32
C PRO A 21 7.94 10.47 -2.68
N TRP A 22 6.94 9.82 -3.27
CA TRP A 22 7.00 8.42 -3.70
C TRP A 22 7.22 8.27 -5.20
N GLN A 23 7.70 9.31 -5.89
CA GLN A 23 8.00 9.23 -7.31
C GLN A 23 8.88 8.01 -7.64
N ASP A 24 8.52 7.31 -8.72
CA ASP A 24 9.16 6.10 -9.23
C ASP A 24 9.08 4.89 -8.28
N LYS A 25 8.12 4.90 -7.34
CA LYS A 25 7.80 3.77 -6.48
C LYS A 25 6.49 3.09 -6.89
N LEU A 26 6.47 1.76 -6.76
CA LEU A 26 5.27 0.95 -6.88
C LEU A 26 4.70 0.68 -5.49
N LEU A 27 3.52 1.23 -5.21
CA LEU A 27 2.82 1.12 -3.94
C LEU A 27 1.79 0.00 -4.03
N VAL A 28 1.79 -0.93 -3.08
CA VAL A 28 0.90 -2.10 -3.06
C VAL A 28 0.18 -2.18 -1.73
N ALA A 29 -1.15 -2.07 -1.76
CA ALA A 29 -2.00 -2.28 -0.60
C ALA A 29 -2.11 -3.78 -0.30
N THR A 30 -1.94 -4.16 0.97
CA THR A 30 -2.03 -5.57 1.39
C THR A 30 -3.16 -5.80 2.39
N LEU A 31 -3.90 -6.89 2.18
CA LEU A 31 -5.06 -7.24 3.00
C LEU A 31 -4.64 -8.01 4.25
N ARG A 32 -4.10 -9.22 4.08
CA ARG A 32 -3.64 -10.04 5.21
C ARG A 32 -2.31 -9.54 5.76
N GLY A 33 -1.49 -8.93 4.92
CA GLY A 33 -0.23 -8.29 5.32
C GLY A 33 -0.41 -7.00 6.13
N GLN A 34 -1.61 -6.39 6.11
CA GLN A 34 -1.98 -5.21 6.91
C GLN A 34 -0.97 -4.06 6.84
N GLN A 35 -0.44 -3.80 5.65
CA GLN A 35 0.60 -2.79 5.42
C GLN A 35 0.56 -2.28 3.98
N LEU A 36 1.12 -1.11 3.74
CA LEU A 36 1.42 -0.64 2.39
C LEU A 36 2.86 -1.01 2.07
N LEU A 37 3.05 -1.85 1.06
CA LEU A 37 4.39 -2.17 0.56
C LEU A 37 4.82 -1.12 -0.48
N ILE A 38 6.07 -0.69 -0.41
CA ILE A 38 6.69 0.25 -1.32
C ILE A 38 7.85 -0.44 -2.01
N PHE A 39 7.74 -0.62 -3.32
CA PHE A 39 8.79 -1.24 -4.11
C PHE A 39 9.59 -0.17 -4.84
N SER A 40 10.90 -0.22 -4.67
CA SER A 40 11.87 0.50 -5.49
C SER A 40 12.27 -0.40 -6.66
N LEU A 41 12.16 0.12 -7.88
CA LEU A 41 12.54 -0.60 -9.09
C LEU A 41 13.83 0.01 -9.68
N ASN A 42 14.57 -0.79 -10.44
CA ASN A 42 15.65 -0.27 -11.28
C ASN A 42 15.09 0.65 -12.39
N GLU A 43 15.98 1.36 -13.10
CA GLU A 43 15.60 2.33 -14.15
C GLU A 43 14.67 1.75 -15.22
N ASP A 44 14.86 0.47 -15.59
CA ASP A 44 14.05 -0.22 -16.60
C ASP A 44 12.68 -0.72 -16.05
N GLY A 45 12.43 -0.61 -14.75
CA GLY A 45 11.20 -1.11 -14.11
C GLY A 45 11.09 -2.64 -14.07
N THR A 46 12.19 -3.36 -14.26
CA THR A 46 12.22 -4.83 -14.45
C THR A 46 12.70 -5.59 -13.22
N ILE A 47 13.45 -4.94 -12.33
CA ILE A 47 14.06 -5.53 -11.14
C ILE A 47 13.61 -4.73 -9.92
N VAL A 48 13.14 -5.44 -8.89
CA VAL A 48 12.91 -4.86 -7.57
C VAL A 48 14.24 -4.77 -6.84
N GLU A 49 14.66 -3.56 -6.49
CA GLU A 49 15.90 -3.30 -5.76
C GLU A 49 15.67 -3.29 -4.24
N ASN A 50 14.50 -2.81 -3.81
CA ASN A 50 14.16 -2.72 -2.40
C ASN A 50 12.65 -2.77 -2.16
N ILE A 51 12.25 -3.26 -1.00
CA ILE A 51 10.86 -3.30 -0.53
C ILE A 51 10.83 -2.71 0.88
N GLU A 52 10.00 -1.71 1.08
CA GLU A 52 9.74 -1.07 2.37
C GLU A 52 8.29 -1.29 2.78
N SER A 53 8.02 -1.19 4.08
CA SER A 53 6.69 -1.36 4.66
C SER A 53 6.28 -0.09 5.39
N LEU A 54 5.08 0.41 5.10
CA LEU A 54 4.44 1.49 5.85
C LEU A 54 3.15 1.02 6.53
N PHE A 55 2.89 1.61 7.70
CA PHE A 55 1.65 1.42 8.48
C PHE A 55 1.37 -0.02 8.88
N GLU A 56 2.42 -0.80 9.12
CA GLU A 56 2.30 -2.20 9.49
C GLU A 56 1.43 -2.36 10.75
N ASN A 57 0.30 -3.06 10.61
CA ASN A 57 -0.72 -3.27 11.63
C ASN A 57 -1.36 -1.98 12.21
N GLU A 58 -1.16 -0.82 11.59
CA GLU A 58 -1.67 0.46 12.10
C GLU A 58 -3.14 0.70 11.72
N TYR A 59 -3.50 0.41 10.47
CA TYR A 59 -4.86 0.61 9.94
C TYR A 59 -5.58 -0.70 9.58
N GLY A 60 -4.94 -1.83 9.87
CA GLY A 60 -5.43 -3.15 9.48
C GLY A 60 -5.34 -3.39 7.96
N ARG A 61 -6.40 -3.94 7.39
CA ARG A 61 -6.45 -4.44 6.00
C ARG A 61 -6.51 -3.26 5.03
N LEU A 62 -5.55 -3.15 4.11
CA LEU A 62 -5.54 -2.12 3.08
C LEU A 62 -5.99 -2.72 1.74
N ARG A 63 -7.06 -2.16 1.15
CA ARG A 63 -7.68 -2.69 -0.07
C ARG A 63 -7.20 -2.00 -1.33
N ASP A 64 -7.08 -0.69 -1.31
CA ASP A 64 -6.74 0.07 -2.51
C ASP A 64 -5.77 1.20 -2.20
N VAL A 65 -4.98 1.57 -3.21
CA VAL A 65 -4.05 2.69 -3.16
C VAL A 65 -4.06 3.40 -4.51
N ILE A 66 -4.21 4.72 -4.50
CA ILE A 66 -4.16 5.57 -5.69
C ILE A 66 -3.36 6.84 -5.44
N GLN A 67 -2.75 7.38 -6.50
CA GLN A 67 -2.19 8.72 -6.47
C GLN A 67 -3.23 9.74 -6.96
N GLY A 68 -3.49 10.76 -6.14
CA GLY A 68 -4.30 11.91 -6.51
C GLY A 68 -3.55 12.84 -7.47
N LYS A 69 -4.30 13.70 -8.19
CA LYS A 69 -3.72 14.68 -9.12
C LYS A 69 -2.79 15.70 -8.45
N ASP A 70 -2.97 15.91 -7.15
CA ASP A 70 -2.14 16.77 -6.31
C ASP A 70 -0.89 16.05 -5.75
N GLY A 71 -0.65 14.80 -6.15
CA GLY A 71 0.47 13.98 -5.69
C GLY A 71 0.25 13.30 -4.34
N SER A 72 -0.86 13.57 -3.66
CA SER A 72 -1.21 12.87 -2.42
C SER A 72 -1.50 11.40 -2.71
N ILE A 73 -1.16 10.51 -1.76
CA ILE A 73 -1.53 9.10 -1.86
C ILE A 73 -2.79 8.87 -1.04
N TYR A 74 -3.76 8.19 -1.63
CA TYR A 74 -5.00 7.80 -0.96
C TYR A 74 -5.01 6.29 -0.79
N ILE A 75 -5.38 5.83 0.41
CA ILE A 75 -5.44 4.41 0.76
C ILE A 75 -6.83 4.13 1.34
N ALA A 76 -7.46 3.05 0.89
CA ALA A 76 -8.71 2.55 1.46
C ALA A 76 -8.46 1.39 2.43
N THR A 77 -9.01 1.45 3.65
CA THR A 77 -9.05 0.31 4.57
C THR A 77 -10.23 -0.61 4.23
N SER A 78 -10.18 -1.85 4.72
CA SER A 78 -11.20 -2.88 4.45
C SER A 78 -11.31 -3.88 5.59
N ASN A 79 -11.41 -3.38 6.81
CA ASN A 79 -11.54 -4.16 8.04
C ASN A 79 -12.94 -4.75 8.19
N ARG A 80 -13.96 -4.16 7.56
CA ARG A 80 -15.37 -4.64 7.60
C ARG A 80 -15.73 -5.67 6.53
N ASP A 81 -14.74 -6.24 5.84
CA ASP A 81 -14.96 -7.21 4.75
C ASP A 81 -15.20 -8.66 5.20
N GLY A 82 -15.38 -8.88 6.51
CA GLY A 82 -15.59 -10.19 7.11
C GLY A 82 -14.30 -10.96 7.43
N GLN A 83 -13.12 -10.41 7.11
CA GLN A 83 -11.81 -11.00 7.43
C GLN A 83 -10.92 -10.10 8.29
N GLY A 84 -11.45 -8.96 8.76
CA GLY A 84 -10.77 -8.05 9.67
C GLY A 84 -11.37 -8.02 11.08
N ASP A 85 -10.76 -7.22 11.94
CA ASP A 85 -11.27 -6.88 13.28
C ASP A 85 -11.56 -5.37 13.32
N PRO A 86 -12.76 -4.95 12.85
CA PRO A 86 -13.03 -3.54 12.58
C PRO A 86 -13.31 -2.74 13.86
N ASP A 87 -12.82 -1.51 13.88
CA ASP A 87 -13.24 -0.53 14.88
C ASP A 87 -14.57 0.18 14.49
N ILE A 88 -15.13 0.96 15.42
CA ILE A 88 -16.40 1.69 15.18
C ILE A 88 -16.30 2.75 14.08
N THR A 89 -15.09 3.21 13.80
CA THR A 89 -14.74 4.25 12.83
C THR A 89 -14.24 3.71 11.48
N ASP A 90 -14.19 2.39 11.30
CA ASP A 90 -13.88 1.74 10.02
C ASP A 90 -15.08 1.74 9.04
N ASP A 91 -14.87 1.62 7.73
CA ASP A 91 -13.58 1.72 7.03
C ASP A 91 -13.22 3.20 6.73
N LYS A 92 -11.98 3.45 6.31
CA LYS A 92 -11.42 4.80 6.13
C LYS A 92 -10.83 4.99 4.74
N ILE A 93 -10.85 6.24 4.30
CA ILE A 93 -9.95 6.74 3.25
C ILE A 93 -8.88 7.58 3.93
N ILE A 94 -7.64 7.10 3.88
CA ILE A 94 -6.46 7.75 4.46
C ILE A 94 -5.80 8.55 3.34
N ARG A 95 -5.50 9.82 3.59
CA ARG A 95 -4.76 10.67 2.67
C ARG A 95 -3.38 10.97 3.24
N LEU A 96 -2.34 10.53 2.54
CA LEU A 96 -0.96 10.89 2.83
C LEU A 96 -0.59 12.13 2.02
N ILE A 97 -0.08 13.13 2.72
CA ILE A 97 0.41 14.39 2.15
C ILE A 97 1.89 14.58 2.51
N GLU A 98 2.62 15.28 1.67
CA GLU A 98 3.95 15.78 2.00
C GLU A 98 3.84 16.85 3.12
N LYS A 99 4.82 16.88 4.03
CA LYS A 99 4.93 17.91 5.07
C LYS A 99 5.79 19.07 4.60
#